data_AF-A0A917K7L9-F1
#
_entry.id   AF-A0A917K7L9-F1
#
_cell.length_a   1.000
_cell.length_b   1.000
_cell.length_c   1.000
_cell.angle_alpha   90.00
_cell.angle_beta   90.00
_cell.angle_gamma   90.00
#
_symmetry.space_group_name_H-M   'P 1'
#
loop_
_entity.id
_entity.type
_entity.pdbx_description
1 polymer ?
#
loop_
_entity_poly.entity_id
_entity_poly.type
_entity_poly.pdbx_seq_one_letter_code
_entity_poly.pdbx_strand_id
1 'polypeptide(L)'
;MPCDPQVRTGTVELTSENYDRIQEAADRGQNLWRLDPVRTAQVVGSAVLGLRPTDVYTLVEQYYDPGSGLQHAVVRVQHGRCTYLVELYQPRRQGRGGIWVVHAVTEL
;
A
#
# COMPACT_ATOMS: atom_id res chain seq x y z
N MET A 1 -8.98 -11.16 -22.61
CA MET A 1 -7.59 -10.73 -22.91
C MET A 1 -6.89 -10.52 -21.58
N PRO A 2 -5.60 -10.89 -21.45
CA PRO A 2 -4.88 -10.81 -20.18
C PRO A 2 -4.70 -9.36 -19.71
N CYS A 3 -4.52 -9.20 -18.40
CA CYS A 3 -4.17 -7.93 -17.79
C CYS A 3 -2.73 -7.50 -18.13
N ASP A 4 -2.38 -6.24 -17.83
CA ASP A 4 -1.08 -5.69 -18.19
C ASP A 4 0.04 -6.48 -17.47
N PRO A 5 0.93 -7.17 -18.21
CA PRO A 5 1.97 -8.01 -17.61
C PRO A 5 3.02 -7.19 -16.84
N GLN A 6 3.01 -5.86 -16.94
CA GLN A 6 3.88 -4.98 -16.17
C GLN A 6 3.43 -4.82 -14.72
N VAL A 7 2.14 -5.08 -14.43
CA VAL A 7 1.64 -4.97 -13.05
C VAL A 7 2.13 -6.18 -12.25
N ARG A 8 2.92 -5.90 -11.20
CA ARG A 8 3.46 -6.95 -10.33
C ARG A 8 2.41 -7.36 -9.30
N THR A 9 2.04 -8.64 -9.32
CA THR A 9 1.13 -9.28 -8.37
C THR A 9 1.86 -10.24 -7.42
N GLY A 10 1.20 -10.64 -6.34
CA GLY A 10 1.76 -11.47 -5.26
C GLY A 10 2.26 -10.65 -4.07
N THR A 11 3.00 -11.32 -3.17
CA THR A 11 3.60 -10.67 -2.00
C THR A 11 4.72 -9.71 -2.41
N VAL A 12 4.64 -8.49 -1.91
CA VAL A 12 5.60 -7.41 -2.16
C VAL A 12 6.42 -7.22 -0.90
N GLU A 13 7.51 -7.97 -0.77
CA GLU A 13 8.49 -7.68 0.28
C GLU A 13 9.42 -6.54 -0.16
N LEU A 14 9.18 -5.35 0.37
CA LEU A 14 10.12 -4.23 0.26
C LEU A 14 11.26 -4.41 1.27
N THR A 15 12.10 -5.43 1.06
CA THR A 15 13.16 -5.85 1.98
C THR A 15 14.23 -4.79 2.27
N SER A 16 14.29 -3.71 1.48
CA SER A 16 15.23 -2.60 1.65
C SER A 16 14.70 -1.46 2.53
N GLU A 17 13.42 -1.46 2.91
CA GLU A 17 12.84 -0.37 3.70
C GLU A 17 13.11 -0.53 5.19
N ASN A 18 13.78 0.46 5.78
CA ASN A 18 13.90 0.57 7.23
C ASN A 18 12.66 1.29 7.79
N TYR A 19 11.67 0.52 8.24
CA TYR A 19 10.40 1.05 8.73
C TYR A 19 10.53 1.95 9.96
N ASP A 20 11.56 1.76 10.80
CA ASP A 20 11.82 2.66 11.94
C ASP A 20 12.19 4.06 11.46
N ARG A 21 13.14 4.15 10.52
CA ARG A 21 13.55 5.43 9.94
C ARG A 21 12.42 6.11 9.17
N ILE A 22 11.59 5.34 8.47
CA ILE A 22 10.43 5.89 7.73
C ILE A 22 9.39 6.43 8.72
N GLN A 23 9.12 5.71 9.82
CA GLN A 23 8.20 6.17 10.86
C GLN A 23 8.72 7.45 11.52
N GLU A 24 9.99 7.51 11.89
CA GLU A 24 10.61 8.72 12.45
C GLU A 24 10.56 9.92 11.48
N ALA A 25 10.72 9.68 10.17
CA ALA A 25 10.58 10.72 9.17
C ALA A 25 9.14 11.25 9.10
N ALA A 26 8.15 10.35 9.11
CA ALA A 26 6.73 10.70 9.16
C ALA A 26 6.39 11.51 10.42
N ASP A 27 6.94 11.12 11.57
CA ASP A 27 6.77 11.83 12.84
C ASP A 27 7.34 13.26 12.80
N ARG A 28 8.38 13.49 11.99
CA ARG A 28 8.95 14.82 11.73
C ARG A 28 8.24 15.60 10.61
N GLY A 29 7.11 15.09 10.09
CA GLY A 29 6.35 15.74 9.03
C GLY A 29 6.86 15.48 7.60
N GLN A 30 7.77 14.53 7.42
CA GLN A 30 8.30 14.14 6.10
C GLN A 30 7.53 12.95 5.55
N ASN A 31 7.44 12.80 4.22
CA ASN A 31 6.77 11.65 3.59
C ASN A 31 5.35 11.38 4.13
N LEU A 32 4.58 12.43 4.41
CA LEU A 32 3.23 12.35 4.98
C LEU A 32 2.26 11.47 4.16
N TRP A 33 2.57 11.24 2.89
CA TRP A 33 1.86 10.27 2.05
C TRP A 33 1.87 8.84 2.63
N ARG A 34 2.85 8.49 3.47
CA ARG A 34 2.92 7.22 4.21
C ARG A 34 1.85 7.08 5.29
N LEU A 35 1.21 8.17 5.73
CA LEU A 35 0.17 8.14 6.76
C LEU A 35 -1.22 7.84 6.19
N ASP A 36 -1.35 7.83 4.87
CA ASP A 36 -2.59 7.54 4.16
C ASP A 36 -2.41 6.27 3.31
N PRO A 37 -3.28 5.25 3.47
CA PRO A 37 -3.12 3.98 2.77
C PRO A 37 -3.32 4.13 1.25
N VAL A 38 -4.21 5.03 0.81
CA VAL A 38 -4.49 5.29 -0.61
C VAL A 38 -3.30 5.97 -1.25
N ARG A 39 -2.74 7.02 -0.62
CA ARG A 39 -1.55 7.71 -1.12
C ARG A 39 -0.32 6.82 -1.09
N THR A 40 -0.19 5.96 -0.08
CA THR A 40 0.87 4.95 -0.04
C THR A 40 0.74 3.97 -1.21
N ALA A 41 -0.44 3.40 -1.45
CA ALA A 41 -0.69 2.52 -2.58
C ALA A 41 -0.41 3.20 -3.92
N GLN A 42 -0.75 4.49 -4.06
CA GLN A 42 -0.49 5.26 -5.28
C GLN A 42 1.02 5.50 -5.52
N VAL A 43 1.74 5.98 -4.51
CA VAL A 43 3.18 6.30 -4.62
C VAL A 43 4.00 5.02 -4.81
N VAL A 44 3.77 3.99 -3.99
CA VAL A 44 4.49 2.71 -4.11
C VAL A 44 4.05 2.00 -5.39
N GLY A 45 2.75 1.95 -5.67
CA GLY A 45 2.20 1.29 -6.85
C GLY A 45 2.80 1.81 -8.15
N SER A 46 2.95 3.13 -8.28
CA SER A 46 3.55 3.74 -9.46
C SER A 46 5.07 3.59 -9.53
N ALA A 47 5.75 3.57 -8.40
CA ALA A 47 7.21 3.45 -8.37
C ALA A 47 7.70 2.02 -8.60
N VAL A 48 6.99 1.00 -8.08
CA VAL A 48 7.53 -0.38 -8.03
C VAL A 48 6.60 -1.47 -8.53
N LEU A 49 5.30 -1.21 -8.74
CA LEU A 49 4.31 -2.23 -9.08
C LEU A 49 3.78 -2.16 -10.51
N GLY A 50 4.21 -1.18 -11.32
CA GLY A 50 3.73 -1.00 -12.69
C GLY A 50 2.33 -0.37 -12.79
N LEU A 51 1.75 0.06 -11.66
CA LEU A 51 0.53 0.88 -11.65
C LEU A 51 0.85 2.31 -12.10
N ARG A 52 -0.16 3.13 -12.37
CA ARG A 52 0.01 4.52 -12.82
C ARG A 52 -0.53 5.49 -11.78
N PRO A 53 0.10 6.67 -11.59
CA PRO A 53 -0.44 7.71 -10.72
C PRO A 53 -1.87 8.14 -11.10
N THR A 54 -2.24 7.96 -12.37
CA THR A 54 -3.56 8.31 -12.94
C THR A 54 -4.61 7.20 -12.81
N ASP A 55 -4.24 6.03 -12.26
CA ASP A 55 -5.21 4.98 -11.97
C ASP A 55 -6.19 5.43 -10.88
N VAL A 56 -7.34 4.76 -10.78
CA VAL A 56 -8.34 5.07 -9.76
C VAL A 56 -8.08 4.21 -8.53
N TYR A 57 -7.65 4.85 -7.44
CA TYR A 57 -7.40 4.21 -6.15
C TYR A 57 -8.59 4.48 -5.21
N THR A 58 -9.19 3.41 -4.69
CA THR A 58 -10.35 3.48 -3.78
C THR A 58 -10.05 2.67 -2.52
N LEU A 59 -10.13 3.31 -1.35
CA LEU A 59 -10.09 2.57 -0.08
C LEU A 59 -11.34 1.69 0.02
N VAL A 60 -11.15 0.38 0.15
CA VAL A 60 -12.24 -0.59 0.30
C VAL A 60 -12.51 -0.85 1.77
N GLU A 61 -11.44 -1.10 2.53
CA GLU A 61 -11.54 -1.47 3.93
C GLU A 61 -10.30 -1.03 4.70
N GLN A 62 -10.48 -0.77 5.99
CA GLN A 62 -9.42 -0.57 6.96
C GLN A 62 -9.84 -1.23 8.28
N TYR A 63 -9.04 -2.15 8.79
CA TYR A 63 -9.42 -2.99 9.94
C TYR A 63 -8.21 -3.41 10.78
N TYR A 64 -8.45 -3.66 12.06
CA TYR A 64 -7.46 -4.25 12.95
C TYR A 64 -7.61 -5.78 12.91
N ASP A 65 -6.52 -6.48 12.62
CA ASP A 65 -6.47 -7.94 12.67
C ASP A 65 -6.00 -8.42 14.05
N PRO A 66 -6.86 -9.08 14.86
CA PRO A 66 -6.47 -9.60 16.16
C PRO A 66 -5.41 -10.71 16.09
N GLY A 67 -5.31 -11.42 14.97
CA GLY A 67 -4.35 -12.52 14.80
C GLY A 67 -2.91 -12.01 14.67
N SER A 68 -2.69 -11.03 13.79
CA SER A 68 -1.37 -10.39 13.63
C SER A 68 -1.10 -9.25 14.62
N GLY A 69 -2.15 -8.66 15.19
CA GLY A 69 -2.05 -7.46 16.04
C GLY A 69 -1.75 -6.18 15.27
N LEU A 70 -2.01 -6.17 13.96
CA LEU A 70 -1.68 -5.08 13.05
C LEU A 70 -2.95 -4.46 12.45
N GLN A 71 -2.87 -3.18 12.13
CA GLN A 71 -3.82 -2.47 11.29
C GLN A 71 -3.53 -2.78 9.83
N HIS A 72 -4.58 -3.11 9.11
CA HIS A 72 -4.58 -3.43 7.69
C HIS A 72 -5.50 -2.47 6.93
N ALA A 73 -5.20 -2.30 5.65
CA ALA A 73 -6.03 -1.58 4.71
C ALA A 73 -6.00 -2.26 3.35
N VAL A 74 -7.13 -2.23 2.65
CA VAL A 74 -7.27 -2.75 1.30
C VAL A 74 -7.64 -1.60 0.38
N VAL A 75 -6.81 -1.36 -0.63
CA VAL A 75 -7.03 -0.35 -1.66
C VAL A 75 -7.29 -1.04 -2.99
N ARG A 76 -8.46 -0.79 -3.57
CA ARG A 76 -8.78 -1.24 -4.93
C ARG A 76 -8.21 -0.26 -5.94
N VAL A 77 -7.54 -0.78 -6.97
CA VAL A 77 -6.95 0.00 -8.05
C VAL A 77 -7.53 -0.43 -9.39
N GLN A 78 -8.13 0.51 -10.11
CA GLN A 78 -8.55 0.31 -11.50
C GLN A 78 -7.41 0.75 -12.44
N HIS A 79 -6.78 -0.21 -13.10
CA HIS A 79 -5.70 0.02 -14.07
C HIS A 79 -6.16 -0.41 -15.47
N GLY A 80 -6.52 0.55 -16.30
CA GLY A 80 -7.18 0.28 -17.57
C GLY A 80 -8.48 -0.50 -17.36
N ARG A 81 -8.56 -1.73 -17.89
CA ARG A 81 -9.71 -2.63 -17.70
C ARG A 81 -9.60 -3.59 -16.51
N CYS A 82 -8.43 -3.63 -15.87
CA CYS A 82 -8.12 -4.60 -14.82
C CYS A 82 -8.28 -3.97 -13.44
N THR A 83 -8.67 -4.80 -12.48
CA THR A 83 -8.85 -4.38 -11.10
C THR A 83 -7.88 -5.14 -10.22
N TYR A 84 -7.21 -4.44 -9.32
CA TYR A 84 -6.29 -5.01 -8.36
C TYR A 84 -6.71 -4.64 -6.94
N LEU A 85 -6.41 -5.51 -5.98
CA LEU A 85 -6.43 -5.21 -4.57
C LEU A 85 -4.99 -5.06 -4.08
N VAL A 86 -4.68 -3.93 -3.48
CA VAL A 86 -3.41 -3.66 -2.81
C VAL A 86 -3.66 -3.75 -1.32
N GLU A 87 -3.06 -4.73 -0.68
CA GLU A 87 -3.11 -4.94 0.76
C GLU A 87 -1.96 -4.19 1.41
N LEU A 88 -2.27 -3.42 2.45
CA LEU A 88 -1.31 -2.65 3.23
C LEU A 88 -1.46 -2.95 4.71
N TYR A 89 -0.38 -2.77 5.47
CA TYR A 89 -0.41 -2.81 6.93
C TYR A 89 0.47 -1.73 7.55
N GLN A 90 0.32 -1.53 8.86
CA GLN A 90 1.18 -0.65 9.63
C GLN A 90 2.22 -1.46 10.42
N PRO A 91 3.52 -1.40 10.06
CA PRO A 91 4.53 -2.30 10.60
C PRO A 91 5.09 -1.90 11.97
N ARG A 92 4.90 -0.64 12.38
CA ARG A 92 5.59 -0.07 13.56
C ARG A 92 4.63 0.52 14.58
N ARG A 93 3.79 1.46 14.16
CA ARG A 93 2.80 2.10 15.02
C ARG A 93 1.42 1.85 14.43
N GLN A 94 0.47 1.48 15.29
CA GLN A 94 -0.92 1.25 14.88
C GLN A 94 -1.74 2.56 15.00
N GLY A 95 -2.69 2.77 14.09
CA GLY A 95 -3.62 3.89 14.08
C GLY A 95 -3.15 5.11 13.28
N ARG A 96 -3.72 6.30 13.56
CA ARG A 96 -3.60 7.51 12.73
C ARG A 96 -2.16 7.98 12.45
N GLY A 97 -1.22 7.69 13.33
CA GLY A 97 0.18 8.09 13.18
C GLY A 97 1.09 6.99 12.63
N GLY A 98 0.54 5.84 12.24
CA GLY A 98 1.29 4.73 11.68
C GLY A 98 1.56 4.89 10.20
N ILE A 99 2.77 4.59 9.77
CA ILE A 99 3.07 4.48 8.35
C ILE A 99 2.41 3.24 7.76
N TRP A 100 1.94 3.33 6.52
CA TRP A 100 1.46 2.21 5.72
C TRP A 100 2.57 1.69 4.82
N VAL A 101 2.57 0.36 4.62
CA VAL A 101 3.46 -0.33 3.68
C VAL A 101 2.66 -1.34 2.88
N VAL A 102 3.01 -1.53 1.62
CA VAL A 102 2.35 -2.52 0.76
C VAL A 102 2.82 -3.92 1.15
N HIS A 103 1.89 -4.84 1.32
CA HIS A 103 2.13 -6.26 1.63
C HIS A 103 1.97 -7.15 0.42
N ALA A 104 0.86 -7.00 -0.30
CA ALA A 104 0.51 -7.87 -1.40
C ALA A 104 -0.36 -7.15 -2.44
N VAL A 105 -0.34 -7.66 -3.67
CA VAL A 105 -1.17 -7.20 -4.77
C VAL A 105 -1.87 -8.40 -5.42
N THR A 106 -3.19 -8.36 -5.50
CA THR A 106 -4.01 -9.44 -6.05
C THR A 106 -4.82 -8.90 -7.24
N GLU A 107 -4.79 -9.61 -8.38
CA GLU A 107 -5.67 -9.33 -9.52
C GLU A 107 -7.07 -9.94 -9.28
N LEU A 108 -8.13 -9.20 -9.63
CA LEU A 108 -9.53 -9.64 -9.54
C LEU A 108 -10.11 -10.09 -10.88
#